data_AF-A0A6G3WVV5-F1
#
_entry.id   AF-A0A6G3WVV5-F1
#
_cell.length_a   1.000
_cell.length_b   1.000
_cell.length_c   1.000
_cell.angle_alpha   90.00
_cell.angle_beta   90.00
_cell.angle_gamma   90.00
#
_symmetry.space_group_name_H-M   'P 1'
#
loop_
_entity.id
_entity.type
_entity.pdbx_description
1 polymer ?
#
loop_
_entity_poly.entity_id
_entity_poly.type
_entity_poly.pdbx_seq_one_letter_code
_entity_poly.pdbx_strand_id
1 'polypeptide(L)'
;LVLLLLIIFAIVQVMRPLPEPSLELTAKPTYTFEGGETKLSWPGQGQSAVMVDGVGSLGSEGAQKPAPIASVAKVMTAYVILQEHP
;
A
#
# COMPACT_ATOMS: atom_id res chain seq x y z
N LEU A 1 54.94 28.08 8.90
CA LEU A 1 53.73 27.88 9.73
C LEU A 1 52.44 27.93 8.92
N VAL A 2 52.18 29.01 8.17
CA VAL A 2 50.94 29.15 7.36
C VAL A 2 50.73 28.01 6.36
N LEU A 3 51.78 27.63 5.62
CA LEU A 3 51.72 26.52 4.65
C LEU A 3 51.30 25.19 5.31
N LEU A 4 51.82 24.91 6.50
CA LEU A 4 51.51 23.71 7.27
C LEU A 4 50.03 23.69 7.68
N LEU A 5 49.50 24.83 8.13
CA LEU A 5 48.09 24.96 8.51
C LEU A 5 47.15 24.73 7.32
N LEU A 6 47.51 25.20 6.12
CA LEU A 6 46.73 24.96 4.90
C LEU A 6 46.71 23.48 4.51
N ILE A 7 47.84 22.78 4.66
CA ILE A 7 47.93 21.34 4.38
C ILE A 7 47.07 20.55 5.36
N ILE A 8 47.17 20.84 6.66
CA ILE A 8 46.34 20.19 7.69
C ILE A 8 44.86 20.45 7.42
N PHE A 9 44.49 21.69 7.10
CA PHE A 9 43.11 22.05 6.77
C PHE A 9 42.59 21.29 5.56
N ALA A 10 43.39 21.18 4.48
CA ALA A 10 43.01 20.43 3.30
C ALA A 10 42.79 18.94 3.60
N ILE A 11 43.68 18.31 4.38
CA ILE A 11 43.54 16.90 4.78
C ILE A 11 42.26 16.69 5.58
N VAL A 12 41.96 17.57 6.54
CA VAL A 12 40.76 17.49 7.37
C VAL A 12 39.48 17.60 6.53
N GLN A 13 39.45 18.47 5.52
CA GLN A 13 38.29 18.60 4.63
C GLN A 13 38.13 17.38 3.71
N VAL A 14 39.23 16.79 3.23
CA VAL A 14 39.20 15.59 2.36
C VAL A 14 38.72 14.35 3.12
N MET A 15 39.04 14.23 4.41
CA MET A 15 38.59 13.11 5.24
C MET A 15 37.21 13.33 5.87
N ARG A 16 36.54 14.44 5.57
CA ARG A 16 35.20 14.71 6.10
C ARG A 16 34.17 13.79 5.42
N PRO A 17 33.47 12.92 6.16
CA PRO A 17 32.46 12.06 5.56
C PRO A 17 31.34 12.91 4.97
N LEU A 18 30.84 12.48 3.81
CA LEU A 18 29.69 13.11 3.17
C LEU A 18 28.44 12.90 4.05
N PRO A 19 27.56 13.92 4.17
CA PRO A 19 26.28 13.74 4.84
C PRO A 19 25.47 12.64 4.16
N GLU A 20 24.69 11.89 4.94
CA GLU A 20 23.84 10.81 4.40
C GLU A 20 22.79 11.39 3.43
N PRO A 21 22.62 10.80 2.24
CA PRO A 21 21.60 11.24 1.30
C PRO A 21 20.20 10.90 1.84
N SER A 22 19.35 11.91 2.02
CA SER A 22 17.94 11.73 2.39
C SER A 22 17.07 11.55 1.14
N LEU A 23 16.26 10.51 1.12
CA LEU A 23 15.22 10.32 0.10
C LEU A 23 13.94 10.98 0.59
N GLU A 24 13.59 12.13 0.04
CA GLU A 24 12.28 12.75 0.26
C GLU A 24 11.31 12.39 -0.86
N LEU A 25 10.14 11.88 -0.49
CA LEU A 25 9.02 11.63 -1.40
C LEU A 25 8.46 12.97 -1.89
N THR A 26 8.82 13.35 -3.11
CA THR A 26 8.36 14.60 -3.75
C THR A 26 6.93 14.52 -4.28
N ALA A 27 6.33 13.32 -4.29
CA ALA A 27 4.96 13.09 -4.71
C ALA A 27 4.05 12.85 -3.49
N LYS A 28 2.77 13.22 -3.63
CA LYS A 28 1.75 12.82 -2.64
C LYS A 28 1.69 11.29 -2.60
N PRO A 29 1.71 10.66 -1.40
CA PRO A 29 1.70 9.20 -1.28
C PRO A 29 0.40 8.58 -1.77
N THR A 30 -0.67 9.38 -1.85
CA THR A 30 -2.00 8.93 -2.26
C THR A 30 -2.60 9.94 -3.21
N TYR A 31 -3.11 9.45 -4.33
CA TYR A 31 -3.92 10.21 -5.27
C TYR A 31 -5.31 9.58 -5.30
N THR A 32 -6.32 10.33 -4.87
CA THR A 32 -7.72 9.93 -4.99
C THR A 32 -8.24 10.49 -6.31
N PHE A 33 -8.70 9.60 -7.19
CA PHE A 33 -9.41 10.03 -8.39
C PHE A 33 -10.75 10.65 -7.97
N GLU A 34 -11.15 11.75 -8.61
CA GLU A 34 -12.50 12.30 -8.53
C GLU A 34 -13.49 11.32 -9.19
N GLY A 35 -13.74 10.18 -8.54
CA GLY A 35 -14.69 9.18 -8.96
C GLY A 35 -16.10 9.63 -8.59
N GLY A 36 -17.05 9.44 -9.51
CA GLY A 36 -18.47 9.65 -9.22
C GLY A 36 -19.00 8.63 -8.21
N GLU A 37 -20.23 8.86 -7.73
CA GLU A 37 -20.91 7.91 -6.83
C GLU A 37 -20.88 6.49 -7.41
N THR A 38 -20.31 5.55 -6.66
CA THR A 38 -20.20 4.15 -7.08
C THR A 38 -21.56 3.47 -6.95
N LYS A 39 -22.39 3.53 -7.99
CA LYS A 39 -23.59 2.69 -8.08
C LYS A 39 -23.23 1.33 -8.68
N LEU A 40 -23.13 0.33 -7.81
CA LEU A 40 -22.96 -1.05 -8.24
C LEU A 40 -24.24 -1.56 -8.92
N SER A 41 -24.09 -2.19 -10.09
CA SER A 41 -25.17 -2.94 -10.75
C SER A 41 -25.35 -4.27 -10.05
N TRP A 42 -26.11 -4.26 -8.96
CA TRP A 42 -26.39 -5.46 -8.19
C TRP A 42 -27.24 -6.47 -8.99
N PRO A 43 -27.08 -7.78 -8.75
CA PRO A 43 -27.73 -8.81 -9.55
C PRO A 43 -29.24 -8.93 -9.32
N GLY A 44 -29.82 -8.29 -8.31
CA GLY A 44 -31.25 -8.31 -8.00
C GLY A 44 -31.76 -9.63 -7.41
N GLN A 45 -30.92 -10.67 -7.36
CA GLN A 45 -31.21 -11.98 -6.79
C GLN A 45 -30.07 -12.46 -5.91
N GLY A 46 -30.41 -13.23 -4.89
CA GLY A 46 -29.43 -13.78 -3.94
C GLY A 46 -28.94 -12.72 -2.94
N GLN A 47 -27.66 -12.80 -2.60
CA GLN A 47 -27.01 -11.92 -1.63
C GLN A 47 -25.68 -11.45 -2.20
N SER A 48 -25.39 -10.16 -2.07
CA SER A 48 -24.15 -9.54 -2.56
C SER A 48 -23.65 -8.50 -1.56
N ALA A 49 -22.34 -8.40 -1.40
CA ALA A 49 -21.70 -7.33 -0.62
C ALA A 49 -20.29 -7.11 -1.18
N VAL A 50 -19.84 -5.86 -1.24
CA VAL A 50 -18.49 -5.53 -1.74
C VAL A 50 -17.83 -4.55 -0.79
N MET A 51 -16.58 -4.85 -0.44
CA MET A 51 -15.70 -3.99 0.35
C MET A 51 -14.32 -4.03 -0.29
N VAL A 52 -13.66 -2.89 -0.32
CA VAL A 52 -12.31 -2.75 -0.87
C VAL A 52 -11.41 -2.18 0.23
N ASP A 53 -10.27 -2.83 0.44
CA ASP A 53 -9.29 -2.34 1.41
C ASP A 53 -8.82 -0.93 1.04
N GLY A 54 -8.72 -0.05 2.04
CA GLY A 54 -8.42 1.37 1.86
C GLY A 54 -9.56 2.25 1.31
N VAL A 55 -10.67 1.68 0.82
CA VAL A 55 -11.86 2.43 0.33
C VAL A 55 -13.07 2.24 1.26
N GLY A 56 -13.20 1.06 1.87
CA GLY A 56 -14.33 0.70 2.72
C GLY A 56 -15.44 -0.04 1.97
N SER A 57 -16.64 -0.05 2.56
CA SER A 57 -17.80 -0.76 1.98
C SER A 57 -18.37 0.00 0.79
N LEU A 58 -18.63 -0.71 -0.30
CA LEU A 58 -19.35 -0.22 -1.48
C LEU A 58 -20.86 -0.58 -1.42
N GLY A 59 -21.30 -1.23 -0.35
CA GLY A 59 -22.69 -1.59 -0.08
C GLY A 59 -22.97 -3.10 -0.14
N SER A 60 -24.26 -3.43 0.01
CA SER A 60 -24.77 -4.81 0.01
C SER A 60 -26.21 -4.87 -0.51
N GLU A 61 -26.58 -5.99 -1.14
CA GLU A 61 -27.93 -6.30 -1.60
C GLU A 61 -28.37 -7.67 -1.08
N GLY A 62 -29.64 -7.78 -0.65
CA GLY A 62 -30.23 -9.01 -0.13
C GLY A 62 -29.98 -9.25 1.36
N ALA A 63 -30.76 -10.15 1.96
CA ALA A 63 -30.70 -10.46 3.39
C ALA A 63 -29.45 -11.30 3.73
N GLN A 64 -28.52 -10.74 4.49
CA GLN A 64 -27.25 -11.36 4.90
C GLN A 64 -27.47 -12.53 5.88
N LYS A 65 -27.53 -13.75 5.34
CA LYS A 65 -27.72 -14.99 6.11
C LYS A 65 -26.78 -16.08 5.61
N PRO A 66 -26.38 -17.05 6.46
CA PRO A 66 -25.56 -18.18 6.03
C PRO A 66 -26.14 -18.86 4.78
N ALA A 67 -25.29 -19.00 3.76
CA ALA A 67 -25.66 -19.62 2.50
C ALA A 67 -24.43 -20.30 1.86
N PRO A 68 -24.61 -21.34 1.02
CA PRO A 68 -23.52 -21.92 0.27
C PRO A 68 -22.87 -20.88 -0.67
N ILE A 69 -21.55 -20.74 -0.59
CA ILE A 69 -20.77 -19.79 -1.41
C ILE A 69 -20.10 -20.47 -2.63
N ALA A 70 -20.31 -21.77 -2.84
CA ALA A 70 -19.72 -22.54 -3.94
C ALA A 70 -18.19 -22.32 -4.06
N SER A 71 -17.68 -22.04 -5.27
CA SER A 71 -16.24 -22.03 -5.55
C SER A 71 -15.47 -20.83 -4.96
N VAL A 72 -16.10 -19.76 -4.47
CA VAL A 72 -15.34 -18.71 -3.77
C VAL A 72 -14.69 -19.22 -2.48
N ALA A 73 -15.15 -20.35 -1.93
CA ALA A 73 -14.46 -21.03 -0.83
C ALA A 73 -13.00 -21.38 -1.16
N LYS A 74 -12.65 -21.57 -2.44
CA LYS A 74 -11.28 -21.86 -2.88
C LYS A 74 -10.30 -20.71 -2.58
N VAL A 75 -10.79 -19.48 -2.47
CA VAL A 75 -9.96 -18.33 -2.10
C VAL A 75 -9.37 -18.53 -0.70
N MET A 76 -10.18 -18.98 0.26
CA MET A 76 -9.68 -19.27 1.61
C MET A 76 -8.70 -20.45 1.62
N THR A 77 -8.95 -21.48 0.81
CA THR A 77 -8.00 -22.60 0.66
C THR A 77 -6.65 -22.13 0.14
N ALA A 78 -6.64 -21.32 -0.93
CA ALA A 78 -5.42 -20.75 -1.48
C ALA A 78 -4.71 -19.85 -0.46
N TYR A 79 -5.46 -19.01 0.27
CA TYR A 79 -4.92 -18.16 1.32
C TYR A 79 -4.16 -18.95 2.39
N VAL A 80 -4.77 -20.01 2.93
CA VAL A 80 -4.12 -20.85 3.95
C VAL A 80 -2.87 -21.55 3.39
N ILE A 81 -2.93 -22.08 2.17
CA ILE A 81 -1.78 -22.74 1.54
C ILE A 81 -0.60 -21.77 1.39
N LEU A 82 -0.85 -20.55 0.89
CA LEU A 82 0.19 -19.54 0.71
C LEU A 82 0.74 -19.03 2.04
N GLN A 83 -0.08 -18.98 3.10
CA GLN A 83 0.37 -18.59 4.43
C GLN A 83 1.32 -19.63 5.05
N GLU A 84 1.09 -20.93 4.78
CA GLU A 84 1.94 -22.04 5.22
C GLU A 84 3.17 -22.26 4.30
N HIS A 85 3.08 -21.84 3.03
CA HIS A 85 4.11 -22.02 2.00
C HIS A 85 4.35 -20.71 1.20
N PRO A 86 5.04 -19.72 1.78
CA PRO A 86 5.28 -18.41 1.16
C PRO A 86 6.25 -18.43 -0.03
#